data_AF-C7DBQ3-F1
#
_entry.id   AF-C7DBQ3-F1
#
_cell.length_a   1.000
_cell.length_b   1.000
_cell.length_c   1.000
_cell.angle_alpha   90.00
_cell.angle_beta   90.00
_cell.angle_gamma   90.00
#
_symmetry.space_group_name_H-M   'P 1'
#
loop_
_entity.id
_entity.type
_entity.pdbx_description
1 polymer ?
#
loop_
_entity_poly.entity_id
_entity_poly.type
_entity_poly.pdbx_seq_one_letter_code
_entity_poly.pdbx_strand_id
1 'polypeptide(L)' 'MDRVQQVRERTYLCTATTESGEEVTQTCSEAETYTTRVPRAIDLNAEQEKLDSMLDRVDRARAEANAEVRQCQATYPES' A
#
# COMPACT_ATOMS: atom_id res chain seq x y z
N MET A 1 0.51 -3.43 -4.44
CA MET A 1 1.93 -3.77 -4.62
C MET A 1 2.59 -3.49 -3.30
N ASP A 2 2.91 -4.54 -2.56
CA ASP A 2 3.48 -4.39 -1.22
C ASP A 2 5.00 -4.35 -1.32
N ARG A 3 5.63 -3.62 -0.39
CA ARG A 3 7.09 -3.56 -0.28
C ARG A 3 7.51 -4.53 0.81
N VAL A 4 8.32 -5.51 0.43
CA VAL A 4 8.86 -6.49 1.38
C VAL A 4 10.38 -6.35 1.41
N GLN A 5 10.95 -6.41 2.61
CA GLN A 5 12.38 -6.54 2.79
C GLN A 5 12.76 -8.02 2.66
N GLN A 6 13.77 -8.28 1.85
CA GLN A 6 14.34 -9.61 1.64
C GLN A 6 15.84 -9.55 1.89
N VAL A 7 16.41 -10.66 2.33
CA VAL A 7 17.85 -10.83 2.48
C VAL A 7 18.33 -11.71 1.34
N ARG A 8 19.39 -11.27 0.67
CA ARG A 8 20.14 -12.11 -0.29
C ARG A 8 21.61 -12.11 0.08
N GLU A 9 22.29 -13.19 -0.28
CA GLU A 9 23.74 -13.21 -0.29
C GLU A 9 24.23 -12.51 -1.56
N ARG A 10 25.04 -11.48 -1.40
CA ARG A 10 25.71 -10.79 -2.49
C ARG A 10 27.17 -11.20 -2.51
N THR A 11 27.56 -11.87 -3.58
CA THR A 11 28.94 -12.28 -3.82
C THR A 11 29.68 -11.19 -4.61
N TYR A 12 30.89 -10.83 -4.18
CA TYR A 12 31.74 -9.84 -4.85
C TYR A 12 33.22 -10.17 -4.67
N LEU A 13 34.08 -9.61 -5.53
CA LEU A 13 35.53 -9.71 -5.38
C LEU A 13 36.02 -8.65 -4.40
N CYS A 14 36.85 -9.06 -3.45
CA CYS A 14 37.43 -8.21 -2.41
C CYS A 14 38.93 -8.43 -2.32
N THR A 15 39.67 -7.41 -1.90
CA THR A 15 41.10 -7.52 -1.62
C THR A 15 41.30 -7.94 -0.17
N ALA A 16 42.17 -8.93 0.07
CA ALA A 16 42.60 -9.37 1.38
C ALA A 16 44.12 -9.29 1.48
N THR A 17 44.62 -9.02 2.68
CA THR A 17 46.06 -9.02 2.96
C THR A 17 46.43 -10.34 3.62
N THR A 18 47.41 -11.03 3.04
CA THR A 18 47.99 -12.26 3.60
C THR A 18 48.85 -11.97 4.83
N GLU A 19 49.18 -12.98 5.62
CA GLU A 19 50.08 -12.83 6.79
C GLU A 19 51.47 -12.30 6.40
N SER A 20 51.91 -12.56 5.17
CA SER A 20 53.16 -12.04 4.59
C SER A 20 53.07 -10.61 4.04
N GLY A 21 51.90 -9.97 4.10
CA GLY A 21 51.67 -8.60 3.62
C GLY A 21 51.37 -8.46 2.13
N GLU A 22 51.23 -9.57 1.39
CA GLU A 22 50.82 -9.57 -0.02
C GLU A 22 49.31 -9.35 -0.15
N GLU A 23 48.89 -8.49 -1.08
CA GLU A 23 47.48 -8.28 -1.42
C GLU A 23 47.00 -9.34 -2.42
N VAL A 24 45.93 -10.05 -2.06
CA VAL A 24 45.30 -11.08 -2.90
C VAL A 24 43.85 -10.72 -3.16
N THR A 25 43.33 -11.06 -4.33
CA THR A 25 41.90 -10.96 -4.64
C THR A 25 41.22 -12.26 -4.28
N GLN A 26 40.15 -12.20 -3.50
CA GLN A 26 39.35 -13.35 -3.12
C GLN A 26 37.84 -13.09 -3.32
N THR A 27 37.05 -14.14 -3.28
CA THR A 27 35.59 -14.03 -3.32
C THR A 27 35.07 -13.79 -1.90
N CYS A 28 34.38 -12.68 -1.71
CA CYS A 28 33.65 -12.36 -0.49
C CYS A 28 32.14 -12.55 -0.70
N SER A 29 31.43 -12.84 0.39
CA SER A 29 29.98 -12.77 0.42
C SER A 29 29.50 -11.91 1.59
N GLU A 30 28.44 -11.13 1.34
CA GLU A 30 27.80 -10.28 2.33
C GLU A 30 26.29 -10.46 2.27
N ALA A 31 25.64 -10.50 3.44
CA ALA A 31 24.20 -10.48 3.52
C ALA A 31 23.68 -9.07 3.24
N GLU A 32 22.99 -8.89 2.12
CA GLU A 32 22.40 -7.61 1.72
C GLU A 32 20.88 -7.65 1.93
N THR A 33 20.36 -6.65 2.65
CA THR A 33 18.91 -6.42 2.72
C THR A 33 18.48 -5.51 1.58
N TYR A 34 17.49 -5.95 0.80
CA TYR A 34 16.92 -5.15 -0.29
C TYR A 34 15.40 -5.12 -0.23
N THR A 35 14.80 -4.08 -0.80
CA THR A 35 13.34 -3.95 -0.88
C THR A 35 12.86 -4.33 -2.27
N THR A 36 11.89 -5.25 -2.35
CA THR A 36 11.22 -5.61 -3.60
C THR A 36 9.73 -5.35 -3.55
N ARG A 37 9.11 -5.17 -4.72
CA ARG A 37 7.66 -5.03 -4.86
C ARG A 37 7.05 -6.38 -5.17
N VAL A 38 6.07 -6.78 -4.36
CA VAL A 38 5.31 -8.03 -4.58
C VAL A 38 3.85 -7.71 -4.90
N PRO A 39 3.18 -8.54 -5.72
CA PRO A 39 1.73 -8.45 -5.91
C PRO A 39 1.03 -8.57 -4.56
N ARG A 40 0.09 -7.66 -4.29
CA ARG A 40 -0.80 -7.76 -3.12
C ARG A 40 -2.08 -8.42 -3.59
N ALA A 41 -2.44 -9.55 -2.97
CA ALA A 41 -3.78 -10.11 -3.17
C ALA A 41 -4.81 -9.14 -2.56
N ILE A 42 -5.80 -8.76 -3.35
CA ILE A 42 -6.95 -7.96 -2.89
C ILE A 42 -8.10 -8.93 -2.72
N ASP A 43 -8.77 -8.89 -1.57
CA ASP A 43 -10.02 -9.61 -1.37
C ASP A 43 -11.15 -8.85 -2.07
N LEU A 44 -11.60 -9.37 -3.21
CA LEU A 44 -12.63 -8.72 -4.01
C LEU A 44 -14.00 -8.69 -3.33
N ASN A 45 -14.29 -9.62 -2.42
CA ASN A 45 -15.56 -9.63 -1.69
C ASN A 45 -15.55 -8.54 -0.63
N ALA A 46 -14.47 -8.41 0.15
CA ALA A 46 -14.33 -7.35 1.14
C ALA A 46 -14.39 -5.95 0.53
N GLU A 47 -13.81 -5.75 -0.67
CA GLU A 47 -13.89 -4.46 -1.37
C GLU A 47 -15.31 -4.19 -1.93
N GLN A 48 -16.03 -5.22 -2.37
CA GLN A 48 -17.44 -5.08 -2.78
C GLN A 48 -18.33 -4.70 -1.59
N GLU A 49 -18.20 -5.38 -0.46
CA GLU A 49 -18.95 -5.04 0.76
C GLU A 49 -18.70 -3.60 1.21
N LYS A 50 -17.46 -3.13 1.10
CA LYS A 50 -17.10 -1.75 1.41
C LYS A 50 -17.72 -0.77 0.42
N LEU A 51 -17.74 -1.10 -0.87
CA LEU A 51 -18.37 -0.28 -1.90
C LEU A 51 -19.89 -0.17 -1.65
N ASP A 52 -20.55 -1.28 -1.38
CA ASP A 52 -21.98 -1.32 -1.08
C ASP A 52 -22.31 -0.47 0.15
N SER A 53 -21.50 -0.59 1.21
CA SER A 53 -21.62 0.26 2.40
C SER A 53 -21.48 1.75 2.10
N MET A 54 -20.58 2.13 1.19
CA MET A 54 -20.42 3.52 0.77
C MET A 54 -21.64 4.02 -0.03
N LEU A 55 -22.17 3.21 -0.94
CA LEU A 55 -23.34 3.55 -1.75
C LEU A 55 -24.58 3.72 -0.86
N ASP A 56 -24.82 2.82 0.09
CA ASP A 56 -25.91 2.91 1.07
C ASP A 56 -25.85 4.21 1.90
N ARG A 57 -24.63 4.65 2.26
CA ARG A 57 -24.43 5.92 2.96
C ARG A 57 -24.77 7.12 2.08
N VAL A 58 -24.37 7.08 0.81
CA VAL A 58 -24.70 8.13 -0.16
C VAL A 58 -26.22 8.24 -0.36
N ASP A 59 -26.91 7.11 -0.49
CA ASP A 59 -28.35 7.11 -0.71
C ASP A 59 -29.14 7.60 0.50
N ARG A 60 -28.72 7.23 1.73
CA ARG A 60 -29.29 7.80 2.95
C ARG A 60 -29.08 9.32 3.04
N ALA A 61 -27.86 9.79 2.81
CA ALA A 61 -27.55 11.22 2.84
C ALA A 61 -28.37 12.01 1.79
N ARG A 62 -28.58 11.44 0.61
CA ARG A 62 -29.45 12.03 -0.42
C ARG A 62 -30.91 12.08 0.02
N ALA A 63 -31.42 11.02 0.64
CA ALA A 63 -32.79 10.98 1.14
C ALA A 63 -33.02 12.05 2.25
N GLU A 64 -32.06 12.18 3.16
CA GLU A 64 -32.05 13.19 4.22
C GLU A 64 -32.04 14.62 3.65
N ALA A 65 -31.09 14.92 2.75
CA ALA A 65 -31.01 16.23 2.11
C ALA A 65 -32.30 16.59 1.35
N ASN A 66 -32.89 15.62 0.63
CA ASN A 66 -34.15 15.84 -0.06
C ASN A 66 -35.32 16.09 0.90
N ALA A 67 -35.31 15.49 2.09
CA ALA A 67 -36.31 15.74 3.12
C ALA A 67 -36.18 17.18 3.67
N GLU A 68 -34.96 17.64 3.91
CA GLU A 68 -34.68 19.03 4.34
C GLU A 68 -35.13 20.05 3.29
N VAL A 69 -34.84 19.79 2.00
CA VAL A 69 -35.31 20.65 0.90
C VAL A 69 -36.83 20.75 0.87
N ARG A 70 -37.54 19.61 0.97
CA ARG A 70 -39.00 19.60 1.01
C ARG A 70 -39.56 20.34 2.22
N GLN A 71 -38.92 20.22 3.38
CA GLN A 71 -39.31 20.94 4.58
C GLN A 71 -39.14 22.46 4.39
N CYS A 72 -38.04 22.89 3.79
CA CYS A 72 -37.80 24.30 3.48
C CYS A 72 -38.89 24.85 2.54
N GLN A 73 -39.19 24.14 1.44
CA GLN A 73 -40.24 24.52 0.50
C GLN A 73 -41.63 24.61 1.15
N ALA A 74 -41.96 23.69 2.05
CA ALA A 74 -43.24 23.72 2.77
C ALA A 74 -43.32 24.88 3.78
N THR A 75 -42.18 25.28 4.33
CA THR A 75 -42.09 26.41 5.30
C THR A 75 -42.16 27.76 4.58
N TYR A 76 -41.67 27.85 3.33
CA TYR A 76 -41.61 29.07 2.53
C TYR A 76 -42.26 28.86 1.14
N PRO A 77 -43.59 28.82 1.05
CA PRO A 77 -44.30 28.50 -0.20
C PRO A 77 -44.40 29.66 -1.20
N GLU A 78 -44.08 30.90 -0.78
CA GLU A 78 -44.17 32.11 -1.62
C GLU A 78 -42.85 32.58 -2.25
N SER A 79 -41.73 31.87 -2.02
CA SER A 79 -40.42 32.14 -2.63
C SER A 79 -40.10 31.25 -3.81
#